data_AF-A0A2S7X8W1-F1
#
_entry.id   AF-A0A2S7X8W1-F1
#
_cell.length_a   1.000
_cell.length_b   1.000
_cell.length_c   1.000
_cell.angle_alpha   90.00
_cell.angle_beta   90.00
_cell.angle_gamma   90.00
#
_symmetry.space_group_name_H-M   'P 1'
#
loop_
_entity.id
_entity.type
_entity.pdbx_description
1 polymer ?
#
loop_
_entity_poly.entity_id
_entity_poly.type
_entity_poly.pdbx_seq_one_letter_code
_entity_poly.pdbx_strand_id
1 'polypeptide(L)'
;MSKKANNTTSSHLLIKGDGSKLAKKIAKKSWSSNLKIHPWYDGKHNTEKGGLQAHHIITTDSLNGRLWEIWRKTYEYDINRANNGVMLPSSTKIACQVETHVHRSNHNRGLDYENIINKYWSGDNPKEIPDEECETLYNDEITYLKGVKKQISEIKKRAENKFYCKKNNKEAFTEDLDDAAEDVIDKLNNFHWTISRYGKDYAPGCKIGCGGGNIESDKKKRESCSHRLKINNKIHQIKNKKNLIMEPRKLKAGS
;
A
#
# COMPACT_ATOMS: atom_id res chain seq x y z
N MET A 1 7.23 -32.99 -47.47
CA MET A 1 6.50 -33.21 -46.19
C MET A 1 6.78 -32.03 -45.27
N SER A 2 5.79 -31.15 -45.08
CA SER A 2 5.94 -29.93 -44.27
C SER A 2 5.75 -30.26 -42.80
N LYS A 3 6.78 -30.01 -41.96
CA LYS A 3 6.69 -30.16 -40.51
C LYS A 3 5.79 -29.05 -39.97
N LYS A 4 4.56 -29.38 -39.57
CA LYS A 4 3.70 -28.49 -38.78
C LYS A 4 4.41 -28.20 -37.46
N ALA A 5 4.86 -26.97 -37.28
CA ALA A 5 5.25 -26.46 -35.98
C ALA A 5 4.01 -26.45 -35.09
N ASN A 6 3.95 -27.34 -34.10
CA ASN A 6 2.97 -27.28 -33.03
C ASN A 6 3.30 -26.07 -32.17
N ASN A 7 2.68 -24.94 -32.53
CA ASN A 7 2.76 -23.71 -31.77
C ASN A 7 1.79 -23.83 -30.58
N THR A 8 2.15 -24.62 -29.57
CA THR A 8 1.41 -24.67 -28.30
C THR A 8 1.63 -23.34 -27.59
N THR A 9 0.80 -22.36 -27.94
CA THR A 9 0.71 -21.09 -27.22
C THR A 9 0.11 -21.41 -25.86
N SER A 10 0.97 -21.59 -24.86
CA SER A 10 0.57 -21.60 -23.45
C SER A 10 -0.12 -20.26 -23.19
N SER A 11 -1.46 -20.26 -23.13
CA SER A 11 -2.20 -19.08 -22.72
C SER A 11 -2.12 -19.01 -21.20
N HIS A 12 -1.14 -18.27 -20.68
CA HIS A 12 -1.05 -18.04 -19.24
C HIS A 12 -2.34 -17.39 -18.73
N LEU A 13 -2.89 -17.94 -17.65
CA LEU A 13 -4.14 -17.48 -17.07
C LEU A 13 -3.94 -16.17 -16.32
N LEU A 14 -4.96 -15.32 -16.33
CA LEU A 14 -4.96 -14.10 -15.54
C LEU A 14 -4.98 -14.43 -14.05
N ILE A 15 -3.97 -13.98 -13.32
CA ILE A 15 -3.95 -14.11 -11.87
C ILE A 15 -4.75 -12.96 -11.26
N LYS A 16 -5.87 -13.29 -10.60
CA LYS A 16 -6.68 -12.33 -9.85
C LYS A 16 -5.97 -11.90 -8.56
N GLY A 17 -6.13 -10.63 -8.19
CA GLY A 17 -5.61 -10.10 -6.92
C GLY A 17 -6.33 -10.70 -5.73
N ASP A 18 -5.56 -11.05 -4.70
CA ASP A 18 -6.03 -11.68 -3.47
C ASP A 18 -5.06 -11.30 -2.33
N GLY A 19 -5.56 -10.51 -1.36
CA GLY A 19 -4.75 -10.03 -0.26
C GLY A 19 -4.21 -11.14 0.66
N SER A 20 -4.88 -12.29 0.74
CA SER A 20 -4.38 -13.43 1.51
C SER A 20 -3.27 -14.18 0.77
N LYS A 21 -3.36 -14.33 -0.55
CA LYS A 21 -2.25 -14.86 -1.36
C LYS A 21 -1.04 -13.92 -1.34
N LEU A 22 -1.29 -12.62 -1.46
CA LEU A 22 -0.25 -11.60 -1.35
C LEU A 22 0.44 -11.66 0.02
N ALA A 23 -0.32 -11.68 1.12
CA ALA A 23 0.24 -11.80 2.48
C ALA A 23 1.15 -13.04 2.63
N LYS A 24 0.77 -14.18 2.04
CA LYS A 24 1.60 -15.39 2.05
C LYS A 24 2.90 -15.21 1.26
N LYS A 25 2.86 -14.57 0.09
CA LYS A 25 4.04 -14.29 -0.75
C LYS A 25 4.99 -13.32 -0.05
N ILE A 26 4.46 -12.26 0.57
CA ILE A 26 5.22 -11.33 1.39
C ILE A 26 5.88 -12.07 2.58
N ALA A 27 5.10 -12.85 3.34
CA ALA A 27 5.64 -13.59 4.48
C ALA A 27 6.72 -14.60 4.09
N LYS A 28 6.58 -15.25 2.93
CA LYS A 28 7.61 -16.12 2.38
C LYS A 28 8.91 -15.36 2.08
N LYS A 29 8.82 -14.14 1.52
CA LYS A 29 9.98 -13.32 1.17
C LYS A 29 10.72 -12.80 2.42
N SER A 30 10.00 -12.25 3.40
CA SER A 30 10.63 -11.45 4.46
C SER A 30 10.62 -12.08 5.86
N TRP A 31 9.80 -13.11 6.11
CA TRP A 31 9.64 -13.67 7.46
C TRP A 31 9.51 -15.20 7.48
N SER A 32 10.23 -15.90 6.60
CA SER A 32 10.27 -17.37 6.59
C SER A 32 8.88 -18.03 6.58
N SER A 33 7.94 -17.43 5.84
CA SER A 33 6.53 -17.84 5.76
C SER A 33 5.72 -17.71 7.05
N ASN A 34 6.25 -17.02 8.07
CA ASN A 34 5.63 -16.85 9.36
C ASN A 34 5.39 -15.36 9.67
N LEU A 35 4.21 -14.87 9.29
CA LEU A 35 3.82 -13.49 9.52
C LEU A 35 3.78 -13.09 11.01
N LYS A 36 3.73 -14.06 11.93
CA LYS A 36 3.79 -13.79 13.38
C LYS A 36 5.13 -13.21 13.85
N ILE A 37 6.17 -13.26 12.99
CA ILE A 37 7.48 -12.66 13.24
C ILE A 37 7.49 -11.17 12.88
N HIS A 38 6.48 -10.68 12.14
CA HIS A 38 6.40 -9.28 11.74
C HIS A 38 6.54 -8.34 12.95
N PRO A 39 7.37 -7.27 12.89
CA PRO A 39 7.58 -6.34 14.01
C PRO A 39 6.30 -5.71 14.57
N TRP A 40 5.29 -5.54 13.74
CA TRP A 40 3.94 -5.05 14.07
C TRP A 40 2.86 -6.13 14.24
N TYR A 41 3.21 -7.41 14.32
CA TYR A 41 2.21 -8.45 14.62
C TYR A 41 1.80 -8.37 16.10
N ASP A 42 0.52 -8.13 16.38
CA ASP A 42 -0.05 -8.17 17.72
C ASP A 42 -0.80 -9.50 17.94
N GLY A 43 -0.28 -10.30 18.88
CA GLY A 43 -0.84 -11.60 19.21
C GLY A 43 -2.21 -11.56 19.90
N LYS A 44 -2.66 -10.39 20.38
CA LYS A 44 -4.01 -10.22 20.93
C LYS A 44 -5.07 -10.33 19.84
N HIS A 45 -4.73 -10.02 18.60
CA HIS A 45 -5.57 -10.32 17.47
C HIS A 45 -5.45 -11.82 17.17
N ASN A 46 -6.46 -12.61 17.55
CA ASN A 46 -6.51 -14.06 17.37
C ASN A 46 -6.68 -14.48 15.89
N THR A 47 -5.77 -14.05 15.02
CA THR A 47 -5.77 -14.26 13.57
C THR A 47 -4.35 -14.51 13.08
N GLU A 48 -4.18 -15.18 11.94
CA GLU A 48 -2.85 -15.41 11.34
C GLU A 48 -2.07 -14.12 11.02
N LYS A 49 -2.79 -13.01 10.85
CA LYS A 49 -2.22 -11.71 10.46
C LYS A 49 -1.99 -10.76 11.63
N GLY A 50 -2.48 -11.08 12.84
CA GLY A 50 -2.19 -10.33 14.07
C GLY A 50 -2.50 -8.83 14.01
N GLY A 51 -3.63 -8.45 13.40
CA GLY A 51 -3.99 -7.04 13.24
C GLY A 51 -3.32 -6.34 12.05
N LEU A 52 -2.76 -7.11 11.11
CA LEU A 52 -2.20 -6.63 9.84
C LEU A 52 -3.03 -7.10 8.64
N GLN A 53 -2.90 -6.41 7.52
CA GLN A 53 -3.43 -6.80 6.21
C GLN A 53 -2.40 -6.49 5.12
N ALA A 54 -2.36 -7.32 4.08
CA ALA A 54 -1.56 -7.02 2.90
C ALA A 54 -2.32 -6.07 1.99
N HIS A 55 -1.61 -5.08 1.45
CA HIS A 55 -2.10 -4.13 0.48
C HIS A 55 -1.34 -4.32 -0.84
N HIS A 56 -2.06 -4.40 -1.96
CA HIS A 56 -1.43 -4.33 -3.29
C HIS A 56 -0.98 -2.89 -3.55
N ILE A 57 0.31 -2.69 -3.78
CA ILE A 57 0.88 -1.35 -4.01
C ILE A 57 0.36 -0.83 -5.36
N ILE A 58 0.69 -1.50 -6.47
CA ILE A 58 -0.02 -1.29 -7.72
C ILE A 58 -1.32 -2.08 -7.64
N THR A 59 -2.40 -1.34 -7.36
CA THR A 59 -3.70 -1.92 -7.02
C THR A 59 -4.28 -2.76 -8.16
N THR A 60 -5.19 -3.66 -7.79
CA THR A 60 -6.02 -4.39 -8.77
C THR A 60 -6.76 -3.45 -9.73
N ASP A 61 -7.18 -2.28 -9.24
CA ASP A 61 -7.94 -1.30 -10.01
C ASP A 61 -7.04 -0.50 -10.97
N SER A 62 -5.75 -0.35 -10.66
CA SER A 62 -4.74 0.25 -11.55
C SER A 62 -4.39 -0.68 -12.71
N LEU A 63 -4.41 -2.00 -12.49
CA LEU A 63 -4.11 -3.05 -13.48
C LEU A 63 -5.38 -3.74 -14.02
N ASN A 64 -6.51 -3.03 -14.00
CA ASN A 64 -7.78 -3.51 -14.52
C ASN A 64 -8.03 -3.02 -15.96
N GLY A 65 -8.97 -3.66 -16.66
CA GLY A 65 -9.37 -3.33 -18.02
C GLY A 65 -8.73 -4.25 -19.06
N ARG A 66 -9.37 -4.31 -20.23
CA ARG A 66 -9.07 -5.30 -21.29
C ARG A 66 -7.59 -5.40 -21.64
N LEU A 67 -6.92 -4.26 -21.84
CA LEU A 67 -5.50 -4.26 -22.23
C LEU A 67 -4.58 -4.75 -21.11
N TRP A 68 -4.78 -4.27 -19.88
CA TRP A 68 -4.00 -4.75 -18.73
C TRP A 68 -4.20 -6.24 -18.47
N GLU A 69 -5.40 -6.78 -18.66
CA GLU A 69 -5.62 -8.22 -18.57
C GLU A 69 -4.85 -9.00 -19.64
N ILE A 70 -4.82 -8.48 -20.88
CA ILE A 70 -4.04 -9.09 -21.96
C ILE A 70 -2.56 -9.06 -21.61
N TRP A 71 -2.00 -7.91 -21.25
CA TRP A 71 -0.57 -7.79 -20.95
C TRP A 71 -0.15 -8.63 -19.75
N ARG A 72 -0.94 -8.65 -18.67
CA ARG A 72 -0.63 -9.50 -17.51
C ARG A 72 -0.65 -10.99 -17.86
N LYS A 73 -1.55 -11.43 -18.75
CA LYS A 73 -1.52 -12.81 -19.28
C LYS A 73 -0.28 -13.04 -20.14
N THR A 74 -0.05 -12.18 -21.13
CA THR A 74 1.05 -12.32 -22.10
C THR A 74 2.43 -12.30 -21.45
N TYR A 75 2.62 -11.46 -20.44
CA TYR A 75 3.88 -11.29 -19.73
C TYR A 75 3.90 -12.00 -18.37
N GLU A 76 2.90 -12.85 -18.10
CA GLU A 76 2.85 -13.74 -16.93
C GLU A 76 2.95 -13.05 -15.57
N TYR A 77 2.43 -11.83 -15.48
CA TYR A 77 2.55 -11.02 -14.27
C TYR A 77 1.62 -11.54 -13.15
N ASP A 78 2.22 -12.01 -12.05
CA ASP A 78 1.53 -12.34 -10.81
C ASP A 78 1.31 -11.08 -9.96
N ILE A 79 0.10 -10.55 -9.99
CA ILE A 79 -0.27 -9.38 -9.17
C ILE A 79 -0.12 -9.63 -7.65
N ASN A 80 -0.12 -10.89 -7.20
CA ASN A 80 0.06 -11.26 -5.79
C ASN A 80 1.52 -11.49 -5.41
N ARG A 81 2.48 -11.20 -6.31
CA ARG A 81 3.90 -11.27 -6.00
C ARG A 81 4.26 -10.36 -4.82
N ALA A 82 5.27 -10.78 -4.04
CA ALA A 82 5.66 -10.06 -2.84
C ALA A 82 6.01 -8.59 -3.12
N ASN A 83 6.76 -8.32 -4.18
CA ASN A 83 7.23 -6.97 -4.53
C ASN A 83 6.08 -6.00 -4.89
N ASN A 84 4.89 -6.50 -5.26
CA ASN A 84 3.72 -5.65 -5.46
C ASN A 84 2.86 -5.51 -4.18
N GLY A 85 3.41 -5.80 -3.01
CA GLY A 85 2.65 -5.70 -1.77
C GLY A 85 3.44 -5.24 -0.56
N VAL A 86 2.66 -4.78 0.43
CA VAL A 86 3.17 -4.34 1.72
C VAL A 86 2.21 -4.77 2.83
N MET A 87 2.75 -5.10 4.01
CA MET A 87 1.93 -5.37 5.19
C MET A 87 1.68 -4.07 5.94
N LEU A 88 0.41 -3.77 6.20
CA LEU A 88 -0.02 -2.58 6.91
C LEU A 88 -0.93 -2.93 8.10
N PRO A 89 -0.91 -2.14 9.18
CA PRO A 89 -1.86 -2.28 10.27
C PRO A 89 -3.31 -2.17 9.78
N SER A 90 -4.15 -3.14 10.15
CA SER A 90 -5.61 -3.01 10.05
C SER A 90 -6.23 -2.54 11.37
N SER A 91 -5.43 -2.39 12.44
CA SER A 91 -5.81 -1.75 13.69
C SER A 91 -5.41 -0.28 13.67
N THR A 92 -6.37 0.63 13.92
CA THR A 92 -6.08 2.08 14.01
C THR A 92 -5.12 2.39 15.15
N LYS A 93 -5.18 1.66 16.28
CA LYS A 93 -4.27 1.88 17.40
C LYS A 93 -2.85 1.42 17.10
N ILE A 94 -2.69 0.31 16.36
CA ILE A 94 -1.36 -0.11 15.88
C ILE A 94 -0.81 0.95 14.92
N ALA A 95 -1.59 1.37 13.92
CA ALA A 95 -1.19 2.39 12.96
C ALA A 95 -0.81 3.73 13.65
N CYS A 96 -1.58 4.13 14.66
CA CYS A 96 -1.33 5.30 15.49
C CYS A 96 -0.04 5.17 16.30
N GLN A 97 0.26 3.98 16.83
CA GLN A 97 1.49 3.77 17.60
C GLN A 97 2.74 3.78 16.72
N VAL A 98 2.68 3.13 15.56
CA VAL A 98 3.84 2.95 14.67
C VAL A 98 3.92 4.03 13.58
N GLU A 99 3.11 5.07 13.69
CA GLU A 99 3.06 6.24 12.80
C GLU A 99 3.03 5.90 11.31
N THR A 100 2.15 4.98 10.92
CA THR A 100 2.06 4.48 9.55
C THR A 100 0.62 4.40 9.04
N HIS A 101 0.47 4.12 7.76
CA HIS A 101 -0.83 3.97 7.10
C HIS A 101 -1.68 2.87 7.73
N VAL A 102 -2.99 3.12 7.84
CA VAL A 102 -3.98 2.12 8.24
C VAL A 102 -4.67 1.51 7.02
N HIS A 103 -4.72 0.19 6.97
CA HIS A 103 -5.44 -0.56 5.95
C HIS A 103 -6.86 -0.87 6.44
N ARG A 104 -7.79 0.09 6.25
CA ARG A 104 -9.21 -0.04 6.62
C ARG A 104 -10.21 0.43 5.58
N SER A 105 -9.74 1.02 4.49
CA SER A 105 -10.58 1.55 3.42
C SER A 105 -10.61 0.63 2.21
N ASN A 106 -11.64 0.81 1.40
CA ASN A 106 -11.64 0.35 0.02
C ASN A 106 -10.54 1.06 -0.77
N HIS A 107 -10.02 0.42 -1.83
CA HIS A 107 -8.86 0.88 -2.60
C HIS A 107 -9.02 2.24 -3.31
N ASN A 108 -10.18 2.90 -3.22
CA ASN A 108 -10.53 4.12 -3.96
C ASN A 108 -10.63 5.38 -3.09
N ARG A 109 -10.24 5.32 -1.82
CA ARG A 109 -10.36 6.47 -0.89
C ARG A 109 -9.03 7.14 -0.56
N GLY A 110 -7.91 6.56 -0.96
CA GLY A 110 -6.59 7.15 -0.78
C GLY A 110 -6.42 8.45 -1.55
N LEU A 111 -5.69 9.40 -0.98
CA LEU A 111 -5.50 10.74 -1.53
C LEU A 111 -4.05 10.96 -1.96
N ASP A 112 -3.88 11.81 -2.96
CA ASP A 112 -2.58 12.30 -3.41
C ASP A 112 -2.41 13.74 -2.89
N TYR A 113 -1.44 13.93 -2.00
CA TYR A 113 -1.14 15.20 -1.34
C TYR A 113 0.03 15.95 -1.97
N GLU A 114 0.64 15.46 -3.07
CA GLU A 114 1.89 16.04 -3.62
C GLU A 114 1.80 17.56 -3.83
N ASN A 115 0.64 18.06 -4.28
CA ASN A 115 0.43 19.48 -4.56
C ASN A 115 0.26 20.35 -3.30
N ILE A 116 -0.06 19.76 -2.15
CA ILE A 116 -0.33 20.52 -0.92
C ILE A 116 0.60 20.15 0.23
N ILE A 117 1.46 19.12 0.06
CA ILE A 117 2.26 18.62 1.17
C ILE A 117 3.22 19.67 1.72
N ASN A 118 3.82 20.49 0.86
CA ASN A 118 4.72 21.58 1.28
C ASN A 118 3.99 22.73 2.01
N LYS A 119 2.66 22.78 1.98
CA LYS A 119 1.88 23.73 2.77
C LYS A 119 1.69 23.26 4.22
N TYR A 120 1.70 21.93 4.44
CA TYR A 120 1.28 21.32 5.70
C TYR A 120 2.35 20.45 6.36
N TRP A 121 3.02 19.56 5.63
CA TRP A 121 3.97 18.58 6.17
C TRP A 121 5.44 18.85 5.85
N SER A 122 5.80 20.09 5.50
CA SER A 122 7.21 20.50 5.35
C SER A 122 7.73 21.28 6.56
N GLY A 123 9.03 21.19 6.79
CA GLY A 123 9.75 21.95 7.82
C GLY A 123 9.69 21.32 9.22
N ASP A 124 10.16 22.07 10.22
CA ASP A 124 10.36 21.55 11.59
C ASP A 124 9.06 21.37 12.39
N ASN A 125 7.96 21.96 11.91
CA ASN A 125 6.66 21.95 12.59
C ASN A 125 5.53 21.59 11.60
N PRO A 126 5.41 20.31 11.21
CA PRO A 126 4.31 19.86 10.35
C PRO A 126 2.96 20.19 10.98
N LYS A 127 2.08 20.80 10.18
CA LYS A 127 0.69 21.09 10.50
C LYS A 127 -0.21 19.95 10.03
N GLU A 128 -1.30 19.76 10.73
CA GLU A 128 -2.34 18.83 10.33
C GLU A 128 -3.03 19.36 9.06
N ILE A 129 -3.25 18.50 8.08
CA ILE A 129 -4.01 18.86 6.88
C ILE A 129 -5.50 18.91 7.26
N PRO A 130 -6.22 20.00 7.03
CA PRO A 130 -7.66 20.09 7.30
C PRO A 130 -8.48 19.09 6.48
N ASP A 131 -9.64 18.68 7.00
CA ASP A 131 -10.55 17.79 6.26
C ASP A 131 -11.08 18.46 4.96
N GLU A 132 -11.25 19.79 4.94
CA GLU A 132 -11.67 20.55 3.75
C GLU A 132 -10.70 20.42 2.56
N GLU A 133 -9.39 20.37 2.84
CA GLU A 133 -8.37 20.11 1.81
C GLU A 133 -8.51 18.67 1.29
N CYS A 134 -8.78 17.70 2.16
CA CYS A 134 -9.04 16.31 1.76
C CYS A 134 -10.32 16.18 0.92
N GLU A 135 -11.37 16.92 1.25
CA GLU A 135 -12.61 16.97 0.45
C GLU A 135 -12.35 17.58 -0.93
N THR A 136 -11.57 18.66 -0.99
CA THR A 136 -11.16 19.30 -2.26
C THR A 136 -10.38 18.33 -3.14
N LEU A 137 -9.31 17.71 -2.61
CA LEU A 137 -8.53 16.70 -3.34
C LEU A 137 -9.40 15.54 -3.83
N TYR A 138 -10.35 15.09 -3.00
CA TYR A 138 -11.25 13.99 -3.38
C TYR A 138 -12.20 14.39 -4.51
N ASN A 139 -12.79 15.59 -4.44
CA ASN A 139 -13.74 16.11 -5.44
C ASN A 139 -13.04 16.41 -6.78
N ASP A 140 -11.79 16.89 -6.72
CA ASP A 140 -10.94 17.09 -7.90
C ASP A 140 -10.32 15.78 -8.42
N GLU A 141 -10.71 14.66 -7.81
CA GLU A 141 -10.26 13.31 -8.12
C GLU A 141 -8.74 13.11 -8.01
N ILE A 142 -8.05 13.92 -7.21
CA ILE A 142 -6.63 13.84 -6.88
C ILE A 142 -6.44 12.72 -5.83
N THR A 143 -6.46 11.49 -6.34
CA THR A 143 -6.46 10.27 -5.53
C THR A 143 -5.19 9.45 -5.74
N TYR A 144 -4.83 8.67 -4.72
CA TYR A 144 -3.79 7.64 -4.80
C TYR A 144 -3.95 6.75 -6.04
N LEU A 145 -5.18 6.29 -6.32
CA LEU A 145 -5.46 5.42 -7.45
C LEU A 145 -5.16 6.10 -8.80
N LYS A 146 -5.50 7.39 -8.96
CA LYS A 146 -5.16 8.14 -10.16
C LYS A 146 -3.66 8.42 -10.25
N GLY A 147 -3.01 8.74 -9.13
CA GLY A 147 -1.55 8.88 -9.03
C GLY A 147 -0.82 7.64 -9.52
N VAL A 148 -1.19 6.45 -9.00
CA VAL A 148 -0.63 5.17 -9.45
C VAL A 148 -0.86 4.95 -10.94
N LYS A 149 -2.09 5.17 -11.45
CA LYS A 149 -2.41 5.02 -12.88
C LYS A 149 -1.57 5.94 -13.77
N LYS A 150 -1.31 7.17 -13.33
CA LYS A 150 -0.43 8.12 -14.01
C LYS A 150 1.01 7.61 -14.02
N GLN A 151 1.51 7.12 -12.88
CA GLN A 151 2.87 6.62 -12.75
C GLN A 151 3.16 5.41 -13.64
N ILE A 152 2.21 4.48 -13.77
CA ILE A 152 2.37 3.30 -14.64
C ILE A 152 2.00 3.56 -16.11
N SER A 153 1.73 4.81 -16.49
CA SER A 153 1.30 5.14 -17.86
C SER A 153 2.39 4.89 -18.91
N GLU A 154 3.66 5.06 -18.56
CA GLU A 154 4.78 4.75 -19.47
C GLU A 154 4.95 3.24 -19.67
N ILE A 155 4.71 2.43 -18.63
CA ILE A 155 4.67 0.96 -18.72
C ILE A 155 3.56 0.54 -19.70
N LYS A 156 2.38 1.16 -19.58
CA LYS A 156 1.27 0.98 -20.51
C LYS A 156 1.68 1.30 -21.95
N LYS A 157 2.30 2.46 -22.20
CA LYS A 157 2.80 2.85 -23.54
C LYS A 157 3.83 1.87 -24.09
N ARG A 158 4.77 1.40 -23.26
CA ARG A 158 5.75 0.36 -23.64
C ARG A 158 5.05 -0.93 -24.06
N ALA A 159 4.02 -1.37 -23.33
CA ALA A 159 3.26 -2.56 -23.66
C ALA A 159 2.46 -2.40 -24.97
N GLU A 160 1.83 -1.24 -25.19
CA GLU A 160 1.14 -0.89 -26.44
C GLU A 160 2.09 -0.93 -27.64
N ASN A 161 3.32 -0.42 -27.47
CA ASN A 161 4.37 -0.44 -28.48
C ASN A 161 5.09 -1.80 -28.62
N LYS A 162 4.56 -2.86 -28.01
CA LYS A 162 5.09 -4.23 -28.03
C LYS A 162 6.54 -4.33 -27.56
N PHE A 163 7.00 -3.40 -26.72
CA PHE A 163 8.38 -3.35 -26.23
C PHE A 163 8.76 -4.66 -25.51
N TYR A 164 7.87 -5.19 -24.66
CA TYR A 164 8.08 -6.41 -23.89
C TYR A 164 7.92 -7.70 -24.72
N CYS A 165 7.44 -7.60 -25.97
CA CYS A 165 7.42 -8.73 -26.90
C CYS A 165 8.77 -8.95 -27.59
N LYS A 166 9.70 -8.00 -27.49
CA LYS A 166 11.05 -8.13 -28.05
C LYS A 166 11.82 -9.20 -27.27
N LYS A 167 12.74 -9.88 -27.98
CA LYS A 167 13.62 -10.89 -27.38
C LYS A 167 14.34 -10.28 -26.15
N ASN A 168 14.32 -11.00 -25.03
CA ASN A 168 14.92 -10.62 -23.73
C ASN A 168 14.22 -9.51 -22.94
N ASN A 169 13.04 -9.02 -23.38
CA ASN A 169 12.33 -7.94 -22.68
C ASN A 169 11.07 -8.41 -21.92
N LYS A 170 10.81 -9.71 -21.85
CA LYS A 170 9.56 -10.21 -21.24
C LYS A 170 9.56 -9.95 -19.74
N GLU A 171 10.70 -10.16 -19.10
CA GLU A 171 10.93 -9.96 -17.67
C GLU A 171 10.86 -8.48 -17.30
N ALA A 172 11.24 -7.58 -18.22
CA ALA A 172 11.20 -6.13 -18.01
C ALA A 172 9.79 -5.59 -17.70
N PHE A 173 8.71 -6.25 -18.13
CA PHE A 173 7.36 -5.84 -17.75
C PHE A 173 7.14 -5.97 -16.24
N THR A 174 7.69 -7.04 -15.67
CA THR A 174 7.59 -7.37 -14.26
C THR A 174 8.55 -6.52 -13.43
N GLU A 175 9.73 -6.19 -13.96
CA GLU A 175 10.70 -5.28 -13.34
C GLU A 175 10.18 -3.84 -13.32
N ASP A 176 9.69 -3.31 -14.45
CA ASP A 176 9.13 -1.95 -14.51
C ASP A 176 7.96 -1.77 -13.51
N LEU A 177 7.13 -2.81 -13.31
CA LEU A 177 6.05 -2.78 -12.31
C LEU A 177 6.55 -2.90 -10.87
N ASP A 178 7.71 -3.52 -10.64
CA ASP A 178 8.34 -3.50 -9.30
C ASP A 178 8.94 -2.14 -8.99
N ASP A 179 9.67 -1.56 -9.93
CA ASP A 179 10.27 -0.23 -9.78
C ASP A 179 9.17 0.80 -9.49
N ALA A 180 8.07 0.73 -10.24
CA ALA A 180 6.90 1.57 -9.97
C ALA A 180 6.28 1.30 -8.58
N ALA A 181 6.27 0.06 -8.09
CA ALA A 181 5.78 -0.23 -6.74
C ALA A 181 6.71 0.33 -5.66
N GLU A 182 8.03 0.28 -5.86
CA GLU A 182 9.02 0.87 -4.94
C GLU A 182 8.88 2.40 -4.87
N ASP A 183 8.76 3.08 -6.01
CA ASP A 183 8.48 4.51 -6.08
C ASP A 183 7.18 4.91 -5.35
N VAL A 184 6.15 4.06 -5.39
CA VAL A 184 4.89 4.29 -4.65
C VAL A 184 5.11 4.10 -3.16
N ILE A 185 5.91 3.10 -2.75
CA ILE A 185 6.28 2.91 -1.34
C ILE A 185 7.01 4.14 -0.79
N ASP A 186 7.87 4.78 -1.58
CA ASP A 186 8.53 6.01 -1.17
C ASP A 186 7.53 7.16 -0.98
N LYS A 187 6.53 7.29 -1.85
CA LYS A 187 5.45 8.26 -1.66
C LYS A 187 4.62 7.97 -0.40
N LEU A 188 4.35 6.69 -0.10
CA LEU A 188 3.64 6.30 1.12
C LEU A 188 4.49 6.58 2.37
N ASN A 189 5.78 6.26 2.36
CA ASN A 189 6.69 6.53 3.48
C ASN A 189 6.77 8.01 3.84
N ASN A 190 6.73 8.89 2.84
CA ASN A 190 6.74 10.33 3.02
C ASN A 190 5.34 10.95 3.17
N PHE A 191 4.29 10.11 3.20
CA PHE A 191 2.89 10.54 3.23
C PHE A 191 2.50 11.49 2.08
N HIS A 192 3.27 11.52 0.98
CA HIS A 192 2.86 12.18 -0.26
C HIS A 192 1.53 11.60 -0.70
N TRP A 193 1.36 10.29 -0.59
CA TRP A 193 0.10 9.61 -0.82
C TRP A 193 -0.38 8.88 0.44
N THR A 194 -1.69 8.71 0.58
CA THR A 194 -2.29 7.84 1.58
C THR A 194 -3.16 6.78 0.93
N ILE A 195 -3.26 5.60 1.55
CA ILE A 195 -4.12 4.52 1.06
C ILE A 195 -5.59 4.62 1.54
N SER A 196 -5.84 5.47 2.55
CA SER A 196 -7.15 5.79 3.08
C SER A 196 -7.40 7.30 3.10
N ARG A 197 -8.67 7.70 3.10
CA ARG A 197 -9.09 9.11 3.10
C ARG A 197 -8.54 9.87 4.30
N TYR A 198 -8.57 9.24 5.48
CA TYR A 198 -8.10 9.82 6.73
C TYR A 198 -6.71 9.30 7.14
N GLY A 199 -5.98 8.72 6.19
CA GLY A 199 -4.63 8.20 6.40
C GLY A 199 -3.65 9.28 6.87
N LYS A 200 -3.91 10.54 6.50
CA LYS A 200 -3.15 11.71 6.95
C LYS A 200 -3.02 11.83 8.47
N ASP A 201 -4.02 11.37 9.21
CA ASP A 201 -4.03 11.50 10.67
C ASP A 201 -2.94 10.64 11.32
N TYR A 202 -2.43 9.63 10.61
CA TYR A 202 -1.40 8.71 11.07
C TYR A 202 0.02 9.12 10.68
N ALA A 203 0.17 10.19 9.88
CA ALA A 203 1.47 10.73 9.51
C ALA A 203 2.31 11.09 10.76
N PRO A 204 3.63 10.84 10.76
CA PRO A 204 4.51 11.27 11.83
C PRO A 204 4.30 12.74 12.20
N GLY A 205 4.26 13.05 13.49
CA GLY A 205 4.02 14.40 14.00
C GLY A 205 2.54 14.85 14.04
N CYS A 206 1.62 14.17 13.36
CA CYS A 206 0.19 14.46 13.44
C CYS A 206 -0.39 14.02 14.79
N LYS A 207 -1.11 14.92 15.49
CA LYS A 207 -1.60 14.69 16.85
C LYS A 207 -2.91 13.90 16.86
N ILE A 208 -3.68 13.91 15.77
CA ILE A 208 -4.95 13.18 15.66
C ILE A 208 -4.76 11.66 15.82
N GLY A 209 -3.92 11.02 14.98
CA GLY A 209 -3.72 9.57 15.03
C GLY A 209 -5.03 8.79 14.92
N CYS A 210 -5.29 7.90 15.88
CA CYS A 210 -6.56 7.17 15.98
C CYS A 210 -7.73 7.96 16.60
N GLY A 211 -7.52 9.21 17.04
CA GLY A 211 -8.53 10.02 17.74
C GLY A 211 -9.04 9.40 19.05
N GLY A 212 -8.22 8.53 19.68
CA GLY A 212 -8.62 7.72 20.84
C GLY A 212 -9.56 6.55 20.53
N GLY A 213 -9.97 6.39 19.26
CA GLY A 213 -10.97 5.42 18.83
C GLY A 213 -10.43 4.30 17.95
N ASN A 214 -11.37 3.53 17.40
CA ASN A 214 -11.14 2.43 16.47
C ASN A 214 -11.91 2.60 15.14
N ILE A 215 -12.32 3.83 14.81
CA ILE A 215 -13.10 4.17 13.62
C ILE A 215 -12.19 4.86 12.61
N GLU A 216 -12.27 4.44 11.35
CA GLU A 216 -11.56 5.04 10.22
C GLU A 216 -12.58 5.40 9.13
N SER A 217 -13.39 6.42 9.42
CA SER A 217 -14.41 6.98 8.50
C SER A 217 -14.63 8.46 8.81
N ASP A 218 -15.59 9.08 8.12
CA ASP A 218 -16.17 10.39 8.44
C ASP A 218 -16.62 10.57 9.90
N LYS A 219 -16.99 9.47 10.58
CA LYS A 219 -17.37 9.45 12.00
C LYS A 219 -16.18 9.44 12.95
N LYS A 220 -14.95 9.41 12.43
CA LYS A 220 -13.74 9.43 13.25
C LYS A 220 -13.63 10.79 13.95
N LYS A 221 -13.40 10.76 15.27
CA LYS A 221 -13.11 11.97 16.03
C LYS A 221 -11.79 12.59 15.56
N ARG A 222 -11.78 13.91 15.41
CA ARG A 222 -10.58 14.72 15.09
C ARG A 222 -9.86 15.26 16.32
N GLU A 223 -10.20 14.77 17.51
CA GLU A 223 -9.47 15.09 18.73
C GLU A 223 -8.06 14.48 18.68
N SER A 224 -7.08 15.19 19.24
CA SER A 224 -5.73 14.65 19.37
C SER A 224 -5.72 13.39 20.22
N CYS A 225 -5.07 12.33 19.73
CA CYS A 225 -4.88 11.10 20.49
C CYS A 225 -3.89 11.34 21.64
N SER A 226 -4.24 10.91 22.85
CA SER A 226 -3.36 11.03 24.03
C SER A 226 -2.00 10.37 23.85
N HIS A 227 -1.92 9.31 23.03
CA HIS A 227 -0.65 8.69 22.67
C HIS A 227 0.25 9.62 21.86
N ARG A 228 -0.32 10.29 20.85
CA ARG A 228 0.41 11.24 19.98
C ARG A 228 0.82 12.49 20.73
N LEU A 229 0.00 12.91 21.71
CA LEU A 229 0.33 13.99 22.65
C LEU A 229 1.33 13.58 23.74
N LYS A 230 1.74 12.30 23.81
CA LYS A 230 2.63 11.76 24.85
C LYS A 230 2.14 12.04 26.28
N ILE A 231 0.82 12.02 26.49
CA ILE A 231 0.24 12.22 27.83
C ILE A 231 0.57 11.00 28.70
N ASN A 232 1.20 11.25 29.85
CA ASN A 232 1.57 10.22 30.83
C ASN A 232 0.39 9.29 31.15
N ASN A 233 0.67 7.99 31.20
CA ASN A 233 -0.30 6.90 31.46
C ASN A 233 -1.46 6.76 30.45
N LYS A 234 -1.44 7.50 29.32
CA LYS A 234 -2.44 7.39 28.25
C LYS A 234 -1.83 7.08 26.88
N ILE A 235 -0.57 6.62 26.87
CA ILE A 235 0.13 6.17 25.66
C ILE A 235 -0.31 4.77 25.24
N HIS A 236 -0.32 4.51 23.94
CA HIS A 236 -0.41 3.15 23.44
C HIS A 236 0.84 2.36 23.89
N GLN A 237 0.62 1.15 24.39
CA GLN A 237 1.69 0.21 24.80
C GLN A 237 1.50 -1.13 24.10
N ILE A 238 1.15 -1.10 22.82
CA ILE A 238 0.92 -2.30 22.03
C ILE A 238 2.28 -2.96 21.80
N LYS A 239 2.33 -4.25 22.12
CA LYS A 239 3.53 -5.06 22.03
C LYS A 239 3.38 -6.09 20.94
N ASN A 240 4.47 -6.38 20.26
CA ASN A 240 4.50 -7.45 19.28
C ASN A 240 4.57 -8.83 19.95
N LYS A 241 4.62 -9.89 19.15
CA LYS A 241 4.73 -11.28 19.65
C LYS A 241 5.95 -11.53 20.54
N LYS A 242 7.03 -10.75 20.40
CA LYS A 242 8.23 -10.82 21.24
C LYS A 242 8.12 -9.98 22.52
N ASN A 243 6.92 -9.47 22.83
CA ASN A 243 6.65 -8.60 23.97
C ASN A 243 7.44 -7.26 23.96
N LEU A 244 7.88 -6.84 22.77
CA LEU A 244 8.53 -5.54 22.55
C LEU A 244 7.49 -4.51 22.12
N ILE A 245 7.60 -3.26 22.59
CA ILE A 245 6.78 -2.15 22.12
C ILE A 245 7.00 -2.00 20.61
N MET A 246 5.91 -1.88 19.85
CA MET A 246 5.99 -1.68 18.41
C MET A 246 6.45 -0.27 18.10
N GLU A 247 7.51 -0.16 17.29
CA GLU A 247 8.10 1.12 16.87
C GLU A 247 7.82 1.41 15.39
N PRO A 248 7.89 2.69 14.98
CA PRO A 248 7.82 3.08 13.58
C PRO A 248 8.92 2.43 12.73
N ARG A 249 8.61 2.16 11.46
CA ARG A 249 9.57 1.68 10.45
C ARG A 249 9.11 2.10 9.06
N LYS A 250 10.07 2.27 8.15
CA LYS A 250 9.79 2.47 6.74
C LYS A 250 9.14 1.22 6.13
N LEU A 251 8.11 1.45 5.33
CA LEU A 251 7.49 0.48 4.44
C LEU A 251 8.50 0.05 3.36
N LYS A 252 8.38 -1.20 2.92
CA LYS A 252 9.17 -1.78 1.84
C LYS A 252 8.28 -2.64 0.95
N ALA A 253 8.55 -2.65 -0.35
CA ALA A 253 7.93 -3.57 -1.29
C ALA A 253 8.35 -5.02 -0.96
N GLY A 254 7.37 -5.89 -0.77
CA GLY A 254 7.59 -7.24 -0.23
C GLY A 254 7.96 -7.28 1.25
N SER A 255 7.86 -6.13 1.94
CA SER A 255 7.96 -5.83 3.39
C SER A 255 9.30 -5.97 4.12
#